data_AF-A0A3N5G2V1-F1
#
_entry.id   AF-A0A3N5G2V1-F1
#
_cell.length_a   1.000
_cell.length_b   1.000
_cell.length_c   1.000
_cell.angle_alpha   90.00
_cell.angle_beta   90.00
_cell.angle_gamma   90.00
#
_symmetry.space_group_name_H-M   'P 1'
#
loop_
_entity.id
_entity.type
_entity.pdbx_description
1 polymer ?
#
loop_
_entity_poly.entity_id
_entity_poly.type
_entity_poly.pdbx_seq_one_letter_code
_entity_poly.pdbx_strand_id
1 'polypeptide(L)'
;MRLLDLSPTLFKAAGGEVPPSWQGIDLMPAWTGAAALPRRPAFAQHMVTGPLRAAAVLGRQKLILFNDQTPFAPANRYDERFWTLDLGRMQRVELYDLARDPRERSNQAAARVAEVDRLQPVIHRQLDRQLPGLRVFASGLPSGSRLRGSLTLDRPPTEWFPYFLAAGDRVELSGTRVSFDLGGETLEKGFVLSGDVGRVQRAEADLDGAPVRVLLGAGDPPASGGPAVKIRAPGRERKAAPAQPRDPETEKRLRALGYIQ
;
A
#
# COMPACT_ATOMS: atom_id res chain seq x y z
N MET A 1 11.28 -9.73 -15.19
CA MET A 1 10.38 -10.67 -15.88
C MET A 1 9.95 -11.63 -14.80
N ARG A 2 8.66 -11.81 -14.51
CA ARG A 2 8.26 -12.64 -13.38
C ARG A 2 8.05 -14.08 -13.84
N LEU A 3 8.31 -15.05 -12.97
CA LEU A 3 8.03 -16.46 -13.26
C LEU A 3 6.55 -16.67 -13.65
N LEU A 4 5.64 -15.92 -13.02
CA LEU A 4 4.21 -15.89 -13.30
C LEU A 4 3.86 -15.44 -14.74
N ASP A 5 4.78 -14.80 -15.46
CA ASP A 5 4.55 -14.38 -16.85
C ASP A 5 4.79 -15.49 -17.86
N LEU A 6 5.48 -16.57 -17.46
CA LEU A 6 5.82 -17.67 -18.36
C LEU A 6 4.57 -18.39 -18.85
N SER A 7 3.65 -18.73 -17.95
CA SER A 7 2.41 -19.43 -18.28
C SER A 7 1.56 -18.68 -19.32
N PRO A 8 1.16 -17.41 -19.11
CA PRO A 8 0.38 -16.67 -20.11
C PRO A 8 1.14 -16.48 -21.43
N THR A 9 2.46 -16.26 -21.39
CA THR A 9 3.28 -16.10 -22.59
C THR A 9 3.36 -17.38 -23.42
N LEU A 10 3.63 -18.53 -22.80
CA LEU A 10 3.70 -19.83 -23.47
C LEU A 10 2.34 -20.24 -24.04
N PHE A 11 1.27 -19.98 -23.30
CA PHE A 11 -0.09 -20.28 -23.77
C PHE A 11 -0.49 -19.45 -24.99
N LYS A 12 -0.12 -18.15 -24.99
CA LYS A 12 -0.34 -17.29 -26.17
C LYS A 12 0.54 -17.72 -27.35
N ALA A 13 1.80 -18.08 -27.09
CA ALA A 13 2.72 -18.59 -28.12
C ALA A 13 2.21 -19.88 -28.78
N ALA A 14 1.48 -20.72 -28.05
CA ALA A 14 0.81 -21.91 -28.57
C ALA A 14 -0.51 -21.63 -29.32
N GLY A 15 -0.88 -20.35 -29.52
CA GLY A 15 -2.11 -19.93 -30.22
C GLY A 15 -3.34 -19.79 -29.32
N GLY A 16 -3.20 -19.94 -28.01
CA GLY A 16 -4.31 -19.81 -27.05
C GLY A 16 -4.72 -18.37 -26.76
N GLU A 17 -5.83 -18.20 -26.05
CA GLU A 17 -6.23 -16.93 -25.43
C GLU A 17 -6.04 -16.99 -23.91
N VAL A 18 -5.22 -16.09 -23.37
CA VAL A 18 -4.91 -16.07 -21.94
C VAL A 18 -6.18 -15.73 -21.15
N PRO A 19 -6.66 -16.61 -20.25
CA PRO A 19 -7.84 -16.32 -19.44
C PRO A 19 -7.62 -15.09 -18.55
N PRO A 20 -8.63 -14.22 -18.34
CA PRO A 20 -8.50 -13.05 -17.47
C PRO A 20 -8.17 -13.37 -16.01
N SER A 21 -8.43 -14.61 -15.58
CA SER A 21 -8.15 -15.10 -14.23
C SER A 21 -6.68 -15.46 -14.00
N TRP A 22 -5.87 -15.58 -15.06
CA TRP A 22 -4.46 -15.93 -14.93
C TRP A 22 -3.64 -14.75 -14.40
N GLN A 23 -2.73 -15.05 -13.48
CA GLN A 23 -1.76 -14.07 -13.02
C GLN A 23 -0.60 -13.98 -14.01
N GLY A 24 -0.01 -12.79 -14.15
CA GLY A 24 1.05 -12.51 -15.10
C GLY A 24 0.55 -11.77 -16.34
N ILE A 25 1.44 -11.57 -17.30
CA ILE A 25 1.11 -10.96 -18.60
C ILE A 25 1.74 -11.76 -19.73
N ASP A 26 1.15 -11.67 -20.91
CA ASP A 26 1.79 -12.11 -22.13
C ASP A 26 2.99 -11.20 -22.47
N LEU A 27 4.18 -11.79 -22.57
CA LEU A 27 5.42 -11.11 -22.94
C LEU A 27 5.70 -11.17 -24.45
N MET A 28 4.93 -11.94 -25.23
CA MET A 28 5.15 -12.13 -26.67
C MET A 28 5.25 -10.81 -27.44
N PRO A 29 4.38 -9.80 -27.22
CA PRO A 29 4.50 -8.52 -27.92
C PRO A 29 5.85 -7.83 -27.69
N ALA A 30 6.46 -8.03 -26.52
CA ALA A 30 7.77 -7.47 -26.23
C ALA A 30 8.92 -8.29 -26.80
N TRP A 31 8.79 -9.61 -26.85
CA TRP A 31 9.79 -10.48 -27.46
C TRP A 31 9.83 -10.36 -28.98
N THR A 32 8.68 -10.11 -29.61
CA THR A 32 8.59 -9.91 -31.08
C THR A 32 8.85 -8.46 -31.50
N GLY A 33 9.09 -7.55 -30.54
CA GLY A 33 9.30 -6.12 -30.80
C GLY A 33 8.02 -5.35 -31.17
N ALA A 34 6.85 -5.98 -31.16
CA ALA A 34 5.57 -5.35 -31.47
C ALA A 34 5.11 -4.33 -30.41
N ALA A 35 5.48 -4.51 -29.15
CA ALA A 35 5.15 -3.58 -28.08
C ALA A 35 6.20 -3.57 -26.97
N ALA A 36 6.18 -2.51 -26.17
CA ALA A 36 7.08 -2.35 -25.05
C ALA A 36 6.55 -3.12 -23.81
N LEU A 37 7.41 -3.80 -23.04
CA LEU A 37 6.99 -4.39 -21.74
C LEU A 37 6.30 -3.34 -20.85
N PRO A 38 5.12 -3.68 -20.27
CA PRO A 38 4.43 -2.76 -19.38
C PRO A 38 5.21 -2.61 -18.08
N ARG A 39 5.23 -1.39 -17.56
CA ARG A 39 5.86 -1.08 -16.28
C ARG A 39 5.08 -1.75 -15.16
N ARG A 40 5.78 -2.56 -14.37
CA ARG A 40 5.17 -3.25 -13.25
C ARG A 40 5.93 -2.92 -11.98
N PRO A 41 5.22 -2.54 -10.91
CA PRO A 41 5.85 -2.21 -9.65
C PRO A 41 6.45 -3.47 -9.03
N ALA A 42 7.72 -3.43 -8.68
CA ALA A 42 8.34 -4.43 -7.84
C ALA A 42 7.89 -4.24 -6.40
N PHE A 43 7.62 -5.31 -5.67
CA PHE A 43 7.23 -5.23 -4.29
C PHE A 43 8.21 -6.01 -3.43
N ALA A 44 8.67 -5.38 -2.36
CA ALA A 44 9.32 -6.05 -1.26
C ALA A 44 8.50 -5.78 0.00
N GLN A 45 8.19 -6.84 0.73
CA GLN A 45 7.44 -6.73 1.95
C GLN A 45 8.07 -7.65 2.99
N HIS A 46 8.22 -7.13 4.20
CA HIS A 46 8.58 -7.93 5.35
C HIS A 46 7.35 -8.01 6.26
N MET A 47 6.65 -9.15 6.22
CA MET A 47 5.53 -9.45 7.13
C MET A 47 5.92 -10.43 8.24
N VAL A 48 7.01 -11.18 8.04
CA VAL A 48 7.34 -12.36 8.86
C VAL A 48 8.26 -12.00 10.03
N THR A 49 8.99 -10.89 9.93
CA THR A 49 9.93 -10.43 10.96
C THR A 49 9.91 -8.89 11.03
N GLY A 50 9.30 -8.37 12.10
CA GLY A 50 9.29 -6.94 12.42
C GLY A 50 7.98 -6.22 12.08
N PRO A 51 7.93 -4.90 12.38
CA PRO A 51 6.80 -4.03 12.05
C PRO A 51 6.49 -4.01 10.55
N LEU A 52 5.23 -3.73 10.21
CA LEU A 52 4.77 -3.74 8.82
C LEU A 52 5.58 -2.75 7.98
N ARG A 53 6.40 -3.29 7.09
CA ARG A 53 7.19 -2.55 6.10
C ARG A 53 6.85 -3.03 4.71
N ALA A 54 6.50 -2.09 3.84
CA ALA A 54 6.23 -2.38 2.45
C ALA A 54 6.94 -1.38 1.55
N ALA A 55 7.56 -1.89 0.49
CA ALA A 55 8.20 -1.08 -0.52
C ALA A 55 7.64 -1.39 -1.90
N ALA A 56 7.44 -0.35 -2.70
CA ALA A 56 7.17 -0.47 -4.12
C ALA A 56 8.25 0.25 -4.92
N VAL A 57 8.77 -0.41 -5.94
CA VAL A 57 9.67 0.20 -6.92
C VAL A 57 8.95 0.31 -8.25
N LEU A 58 8.87 1.52 -8.81
CA LEU A 58 8.31 1.76 -10.13
C LEU A 58 9.26 2.65 -10.96
N GLY A 59 9.93 2.02 -11.94
CA GLY A 59 11.04 2.67 -12.63
C GLY A 59 12.18 2.97 -11.66
N ARG A 60 12.65 4.22 -11.63
CA ARG A 60 13.71 4.67 -10.72
C ARG A 60 13.26 4.99 -9.30
N GLN A 61 11.96 4.97 -9.03
CA GLN A 61 11.46 5.42 -7.73
C GLN A 61 11.17 4.24 -6.83
N LYS A 62 11.72 4.26 -5.62
CA LYS A 62 11.38 3.35 -4.53
C LYS A 62 10.64 4.13 -3.45
N LEU A 63 9.40 3.77 -3.20
CA LEU A 63 8.65 4.22 -2.03
C LEU A 63 8.72 3.12 -0.97
N ILE A 64 9.03 3.49 0.25
CA ILE A 64 8.93 2.63 1.44
C ILE A 64 7.91 3.25 2.38
N LEU A 65 6.95 2.44 2.83
CA LEU A 65 6.04 2.76 3.91
C LEU A 65 6.40 1.89 5.12
N PHE A 66 6.52 2.54 6.27
CA PHE A 66 6.90 1.92 7.52
C PHE A 66 5.85 2.22 8.60
N ASN A 67 5.29 1.16 9.17
CA ASN A 67 4.32 1.27 10.26
C ASN A 67 5.02 0.95 11.59
N ASP A 68 5.63 1.98 12.15
CA ASP A 68 6.34 1.97 13.44
C ASP A 68 5.45 1.60 14.64
N GLN A 69 4.12 1.73 14.48
CA GLN A 69 3.13 1.39 15.50
C GLN A 69 2.67 -0.08 15.44
N THR A 70 3.13 -0.88 14.47
CA THR A 70 2.72 -2.28 14.36
C THR A 70 3.15 -3.06 15.61
N PRO A 71 2.24 -3.73 16.32
CA PRO A 71 2.62 -4.62 17.41
C PRO A 71 3.55 -5.71 16.91
N PHE A 72 4.73 -5.83 17.51
CA PHE A 72 5.71 -6.84 17.17
C PHE A 72 6.31 -7.44 18.45
N ALA A 73 6.32 -8.77 18.52
CA ALA A 73 6.99 -9.53 19.58
C ALA A 73 8.21 -10.22 18.97
N PRO A 74 9.44 -9.75 19.23
CA PRO A 74 10.66 -10.36 18.70
C PRO A 74 10.79 -11.82 19.17
N ALA A 75 11.05 -12.74 18.24
CA ALA A 75 11.24 -14.16 18.57
C ALA A 75 12.63 -14.46 19.16
N ASN A 76 13.60 -13.58 18.91
CA ASN A 76 14.99 -13.70 19.38
C ASN A 76 15.67 -12.33 19.46
N ARG A 77 16.88 -12.29 20.04
CA ARG A 77 17.67 -11.05 20.21
C ARG A 77 18.10 -10.37 18.90
N TYR A 78 18.25 -11.13 17.81
CA TYR A 78 18.59 -10.53 16.52
C TYR A 78 17.41 -9.74 15.96
N ASP A 79 16.20 -10.31 16.01
CA ASP A 79 14.97 -9.63 15.61
C ASP A 79 14.73 -8.37 16.44
N GLU A 80 14.94 -8.44 17.75
CA GLU A 80 14.82 -7.29 18.66
C GLU A 80 15.80 -6.16 18.30
N ARG A 81 17.06 -6.52 18.01
CA ARG A 81 18.08 -5.55 17.60
C ARG A 81 17.75 -4.91 16.27
N PHE A 82 17.34 -5.68 15.26
CA PHE A 82 16.97 -5.13 13.95
C PHE A 82 15.73 -4.24 14.05
N TRP A 83 14.74 -4.65 14.84
CA TRP A 83 13.55 -3.83 15.11
C TRP A 83 13.91 -2.50 15.76
N THR A 84 14.73 -2.50 16.81
CA THR A 84 15.20 -1.27 17.48
C THR A 84 15.95 -0.35 16.53
N LEU A 85 16.81 -0.92 15.66
CA LEU A 85 17.53 -0.14 14.65
C LEU A 85 16.59 0.47 13.61
N ASP A 86 15.60 -0.29 13.14
CA ASP A 86 14.61 0.20 12.16
C ASP A 86 13.76 1.32 12.77
N LEU A 87 13.30 1.18 14.03
CA LEU A 87 12.57 2.25 14.73
C LEU A 87 13.39 3.54 14.89
N GLY A 88 14.70 3.43 15.13
CA GLY A 88 15.57 4.60 15.28
C GLY A 88 15.99 5.25 13.96
N ARG A 89 15.93 4.52 12.84
CA ARG A 89 16.44 4.99 11.54
C ARG A 89 15.34 5.37 10.56
N MET A 90 14.26 4.58 10.52
CA MET A 90 13.28 4.67 9.43
C MET A 90 12.22 5.72 9.71
N GLN A 91 11.81 6.42 8.65
CA GLN A 91 10.65 7.29 8.67
C GLN A 91 9.43 6.55 8.16
N ARG A 92 8.23 6.98 8.58
CA ARG A 92 6.95 6.39 8.14
C ARG A 92 6.78 6.39 6.62
N VAL A 93 7.38 7.37 5.94
CA VAL A 93 7.42 7.47 4.47
C VAL A 93 8.82 7.82 4.00
N GLU A 94 9.36 7.00 3.11
CA GLU A 94 10.64 7.26 2.46
C GLU A 94 10.54 7.09 0.94
N LEU A 95 11.03 8.06 0.19
CA LEU A 95 11.05 8.02 -1.27
C LEU A 95 12.47 8.22 -1.78
N TYR A 96 12.96 7.28 -2.58
CA TYR A 96 14.30 7.31 -3.15
C TYR A 96 14.26 7.29 -4.67
N ASP A 97 15.19 8.02 -5.30
CA ASP A 97 15.47 7.93 -6.74
C ASP A 97 16.71 7.06 -6.94
N LEU A 98 16.50 5.79 -7.24
CA LEU A 98 17.54 4.76 -7.35
C LEU A 98 18.50 4.97 -8.54
N ALA A 99 18.11 5.80 -9.52
CA ALA A 99 19.03 6.15 -10.61
C ALA A 99 20.12 7.11 -10.11
N ARG A 100 19.76 8.06 -9.23
CA ARG A 100 20.66 9.09 -8.69
C ARG A 100 21.28 8.70 -7.35
N ASP A 101 20.55 7.94 -6.55
CA ASP A 101 20.90 7.52 -5.21
C ASP A 101 20.60 6.02 -5.03
N PRO A 102 21.42 5.13 -5.63
CA PRO A 102 21.22 3.68 -5.55
C PRO A 102 21.44 3.12 -4.14
N ARG A 103 21.95 3.93 -3.20
CA ARG A 103 22.20 3.54 -1.81
C ARG A 103 21.18 4.11 -0.83
N GLU A 104 20.10 4.72 -1.32
CA GLU A 104 18.95 5.16 -0.52
C GLU A 104 19.38 6.06 0.66
N ARG A 105 20.32 6.98 0.41
CA ARG A 105 20.87 7.90 1.42
C ARG A 105 20.05 9.17 1.59
N SER A 106 19.31 9.57 0.57
CA SER A 106 18.58 10.84 0.51
C SER A 106 17.08 10.58 0.37
N ASN A 107 16.37 10.62 1.50
CA ASN A 107 14.91 10.56 1.50
C ASN A 107 14.32 11.84 0.87
N GLN A 108 13.60 11.68 -0.25
CA GLN A 108 12.96 12.75 -1.01
C GLN A 108 11.46 12.90 -0.72
N ALA A 109 10.90 12.13 0.21
CA ALA A 109 9.44 12.06 0.42
C ALA A 109 8.80 13.43 0.66
N ALA A 110 9.42 14.26 1.52
CA ALA A 110 8.93 15.60 1.83
C ALA A 110 8.99 16.57 0.63
N ALA A 111 10.00 16.44 -0.23
CA ALA A 111 10.18 17.31 -1.40
C ALA A 111 9.33 16.86 -2.61
N ARG A 112 8.83 15.62 -2.62
CA ARG A 112 8.20 14.97 -3.78
C ARG A 112 6.88 14.29 -3.40
N VAL A 113 6.02 15.08 -2.76
CA VAL A 113 4.70 14.67 -2.28
C VAL A 113 3.83 14.08 -3.39
N ALA A 114 3.87 14.64 -4.60
CA ALA A 114 3.08 14.15 -5.72
C ALA A 114 3.47 12.72 -6.15
N GLU A 115 4.76 12.39 -6.08
CA GLU A 115 5.25 11.04 -6.37
C GLU A 115 4.91 10.04 -5.27
N VAL A 116 5.00 10.46 -4.01
CA VAL A 116 4.52 9.68 -2.85
C VAL A 116 3.04 9.36 -3.03
N ASP A 117 2.23 10.39 -3.30
CA ASP A 117 0.79 10.27 -3.61
C ASP A 117 0.53 9.26 -4.72
N ARG A 118 1.34 9.25 -5.77
CA ARG A 118 1.21 8.33 -6.90
C ARG A 118 1.55 6.89 -6.55
N LEU A 119 2.57 6.65 -5.71
CA LEU A 119 3.10 5.31 -5.42
C LEU A 119 2.41 4.62 -4.24
N GLN A 120 1.91 5.36 -3.24
CA GLN A 120 1.25 4.77 -2.08
C GLN A 120 0.11 3.79 -2.44
N PRO A 121 -0.82 4.11 -3.37
CA PRO A 121 -1.91 3.20 -3.73
C PRO A 121 -1.42 1.85 -4.30
N VAL A 122 -0.22 1.83 -4.88
CA VAL A 122 0.40 0.63 -5.41
C VAL A 122 0.77 -0.31 -4.26
N ILE A 123 1.34 0.24 -3.18
CA ILE A 123 1.65 -0.49 -1.95
C ILE A 123 0.36 -0.94 -1.26
N HIS A 124 -0.60 -0.03 -1.03
CA HIS A 124 -1.83 -0.39 -0.32
C HIS A 124 -2.61 -1.49 -1.05
N ARG A 125 -2.74 -1.43 -2.38
CA ARG A 125 -3.38 -2.52 -3.15
C ARG A 125 -2.67 -3.87 -2.96
N GLN A 126 -1.36 -3.87 -2.83
CA GLN A 126 -0.62 -5.11 -2.56
C GLN A 126 -0.89 -5.60 -1.14
N LEU A 127 -0.85 -4.70 -0.15
CA LEU A 127 -1.25 -5.01 1.22
C LEU A 127 -2.70 -5.49 1.30
N ASP A 128 -3.57 -5.06 0.38
CA ASP A 128 -4.97 -5.50 0.30
C ASP A 128 -5.14 -6.98 0.06
N ARG A 129 -4.13 -7.62 -0.50
CA ARG A 129 -4.15 -9.05 -0.80
C ARG A 129 -3.57 -9.90 0.32
N GLN A 130 -2.87 -9.28 1.26
CA GLN A 130 -1.99 -9.98 2.19
C GLN A 130 -2.39 -9.80 3.64
N LEU A 131 -2.96 -8.64 3.98
CA LEU A 131 -3.47 -8.39 5.32
C LEU A 131 -4.92 -8.89 5.43
N PRO A 132 -5.22 -9.83 6.35
CA PRO A 132 -6.58 -10.23 6.62
C PRO A 132 -7.34 -9.10 7.35
N GLY A 133 -8.66 -9.23 7.40
CA GLY A 133 -9.54 -8.29 8.12
C GLY A 133 -10.05 -7.14 7.25
N LEU A 134 -10.87 -6.30 7.88
CA LEU A 134 -11.45 -5.10 7.27
C LEU A 134 -10.49 -3.93 7.47
N ARG A 135 -9.99 -3.35 6.39
CA ARG A 135 -9.21 -2.11 6.48
C ARG A 135 -10.08 -0.88 6.42
N VAL A 136 -9.77 0.08 7.29
CA VAL A 136 -10.34 1.41 7.28
C VAL A 136 -9.20 2.37 7.11
N PHE A 137 -9.18 3.14 6.02
CA PHE A 137 -8.13 4.12 5.82
C PHE A 137 -8.61 5.40 5.17
N ALA A 138 -7.98 6.48 5.60
CA ALA A 138 -8.17 7.82 5.10
C ALA A 138 -7.11 8.16 4.05
N SER A 139 -7.50 8.94 3.05
CA SER A 139 -6.62 9.36 1.97
C SER A 139 -6.83 10.82 1.63
N GLY A 140 -5.74 11.48 1.24
CA GLY A 140 -5.76 12.87 0.78
C GLY A 140 -6.10 13.87 1.88
N LEU A 141 -5.79 13.57 3.14
CA LEU A 141 -6.00 14.49 4.24
C LEU A 141 -5.00 15.66 4.15
N PRO A 142 -5.45 16.92 4.11
CA PRO A 142 -4.55 18.08 4.15
C PRO A 142 -3.69 18.09 5.43
N SER A 143 -2.44 18.51 5.34
CA SER A 143 -1.62 18.69 6.55
C SER A 143 -2.28 19.69 7.51
N GLY A 144 -2.41 19.29 8.77
CA GLY A 144 -3.03 20.12 9.83
C GLY A 144 -4.54 19.96 9.99
N SER A 145 -5.24 19.28 9.08
CA SER A 145 -6.66 18.95 9.25
C SER A 145 -6.86 17.84 10.28
N ARG A 146 -8.09 17.65 10.75
CA ARG A 146 -8.50 16.53 11.61
C ARG A 146 -9.69 15.80 11.01
N LEU A 147 -9.54 14.50 10.77
CA LEU A 147 -10.61 13.62 10.35
C LEU A 147 -11.17 12.89 11.57
N ARG A 148 -12.43 13.11 11.91
CA ARG A 148 -13.13 12.35 12.96
C ARG A 148 -14.23 11.52 12.36
N GLY A 149 -14.56 10.40 13.00
CA GLY A 149 -15.67 9.59 12.52
C GLY A 149 -15.94 8.38 13.36
N SER A 150 -16.95 7.64 12.93
CA SER A 150 -17.26 6.34 13.50
C SER A 150 -17.84 5.36 12.48
N LEU A 151 -17.61 4.08 12.74
CA LEU A 151 -18.17 2.95 12.03
C LEU A 151 -19.02 2.13 12.99
N THR A 152 -20.16 1.63 12.51
CA THR A 152 -20.96 0.61 13.19
C THR A 152 -20.95 -0.65 12.35
N LEU A 153 -20.62 -1.78 12.98
CA LEU A 153 -20.45 -3.09 12.37
C LEU A 153 -21.59 -4.01 12.79
N ASP A 154 -21.82 -5.10 12.03
CA ASP A 154 -22.77 -6.15 12.41
C ASP A 154 -22.35 -6.86 13.69
N ARG A 155 -21.05 -7.10 13.81
CA ARG A 155 -20.45 -7.88 14.90
C ARG A 155 -19.21 -7.18 15.43
N PRO A 156 -18.91 -7.34 16.73
CA PRO A 156 -17.72 -6.75 17.31
C PRO A 156 -16.46 -7.36 16.66
N PRO A 157 -15.48 -6.55 16.23
CA PRO A 157 -14.17 -7.07 15.87
C PRO A 157 -13.49 -7.65 17.10
N THR A 158 -12.60 -8.61 16.88
CA THR A 158 -11.81 -9.21 17.96
C THR A 158 -10.79 -8.22 18.50
N GLU A 159 -10.18 -7.46 17.59
CA GLU A 159 -9.08 -6.53 17.87
C GLU A 159 -8.96 -5.56 16.69
N TRP A 160 -8.17 -4.52 16.89
CA TRP A 160 -7.76 -3.64 15.80
C TRP A 160 -6.26 -3.40 15.85
N PHE A 161 -5.68 -3.13 14.69
CA PHE A 161 -4.25 -2.85 14.52
C PHE A 161 -4.04 -1.51 13.85
N PRO A 162 -3.03 -0.72 14.27
CA PRO A 162 -2.69 0.51 13.58
C PRO A 162 -2.24 0.18 12.15
N TYR A 163 -2.70 0.99 11.20
CA TYR A 163 -2.29 0.91 9.81
C TYR A 163 -1.67 2.24 9.41
N PHE A 164 -0.36 2.36 9.64
CA PHE A 164 0.40 3.59 9.44
C PHE A 164 -0.16 4.77 10.24
N LEU A 165 -0.62 4.58 11.47
CA LEU A 165 -1.07 5.70 12.32
C LEU A 165 0.12 6.57 12.77
N ALA A 166 -0.13 7.85 12.97
CA ALA A 166 0.78 8.77 13.65
C ALA A 166 0.55 8.74 15.16
N ALA A 167 1.54 9.16 15.95
CA ALA A 167 1.44 9.19 17.42
C ALA A 167 0.26 10.02 17.97
N GLY A 168 -0.23 11.01 17.21
CA GLY A 168 -1.37 11.85 17.59
C GLY A 168 -2.73 11.37 17.10
N ASP A 169 -2.79 10.21 16.45
CA ASP A 169 -4.04 9.58 16.00
C ASP A 169 -4.63 8.72 17.10
N ARG A 170 -5.96 8.58 17.09
CA ARG A 170 -6.70 7.78 18.07
C ARG A 170 -7.73 6.90 17.37
N VAL A 171 -7.83 5.66 17.85
CA VAL A 171 -8.86 4.70 17.45
C VAL A 171 -9.35 4.02 18.71
N GLU A 172 -10.66 4.00 18.90
CA GLU A 172 -11.31 3.40 20.05
C GLU A 172 -12.34 2.39 19.56
N LEU A 173 -12.35 1.22 20.21
CA LEU A 173 -13.26 0.13 19.92
C LEU A 173 -14.18 -0.08 21.12
N SER A 174 -15.50 -0.04 20.88
CA SER A 174 -16.54 -0.28 21.90
C SER A 174 -17.65 -1.15 21.30
N GLY A 175 -17.61 -2.46 21.59
CA GLY A 175 -18.53 -3.44 21.03
C GLY A 175 -18.50 -3.44 19.51
N THR A 176 -19.64 -3.15 18.87
CA THR A 176 -19.76 -3.07 17.39
C THR A 176 -19.37 -1.71 16.81
N ARG A 177 -18.99 -0.75 17.65
CA ARG A 177 -18.67 0.62 17.23
C ARG A 177 -17.17 0.87 17.29
N VAL A 178 -16.65 1.48 16.23
CA VAL A 178 -15.29 2.02 16.18
C VAL A 178 -15.37 3.52 16.00
N SER A 179 -14.70 4.29 16.85
CA SER A 179 -14.50 5.74 16.70
C SER A 179 -13.04 6.04 16.40
N PHE A 180 -12.80 7.09 15.63
CA PHE A 180 -11.43 7.50 15.27
C PHE A 180 -11.29 9.01 15.19
N ASP A 181 -10.09 9.49 15.50
CA ASP A 181 -9.62 10.87 15.30
C ASP A 181 -8.21 10.80 14.68
N LEU A 182 -8.11 11.15 13.40
CA LEU A 182 -6.89 11.05 12.60
C LEU A 182 -6.41 12.45 12.20
N GLY A 183 -5.15 12.78 12.49
CA GLY A 183 -4.50 14.00 12.00
C GLY A 183 -4.23 13.93 10.49
N GLY A 184 -4.33 15.05 9.79
CA GLY A 184 -4.12 15.09 8.36
C GLY A 184 -2.64 15.09 7.96
N GLU A 185 -2.28 14.25 7.00
CA GLU A 185 -0.95 14.14 6.43
C GLU A 185 -0.98 13.50 5.03
N THR A 186 0.17 13.51 4.35
CA THR A 186 0.31 12.95 2.99
C THR A 186 0.18 11.43 2.94
N LEU A 187 0.49 10.73 4.04
CA LEU A 187 0.44 9.27 4.14
C LEU A 187 -1.02 8.79 4.22
N GLU A 188 -1.43 7.85 3.35
CA GLU A 188 -2.70 7.13 3.54
C GLU A 188 -2.56 6.23 4.78
N LYS A 189 -3.51 6.36 5.72
CA LYS A 189 -3.41 5.72 7.04
C LYS A 189 -4.77 5.37 7.63
N GLY A 190 -4.79 4.55 8.66
CA GLY A 190 -5.97 4.23 9.43
C GLY A 190 -5.73 2.99 10.29
N PHE A 191 -6.62 2.00 10.22
CA PHE A 191 -6.54 0.82 11.06
C PHE A 191 -7.09 -0.41 10.35
N VAL A 192 -6.71 -1.59 10.85
CA VAL A 192 -7.23 -2.88 10.39
C VAL A 192 -8.07 -3.47 11.52
N LEU A 193 -9.28 -3.90 11.21
CA LEU A 193 -10.17 -4.62 12.12
C LEU A 193 -10.05 -6.12 11.84
N SER A 194 -9.72 -6.89 12.88
CA SER A 194 -9.56 -8.34 12.77
C SER A 194 -10.83 -9.07 13.27
N GLY A 195 -10.97 -10.33 12.86
CA GLY A 195 -12.16 -11.15 13.11
C GLY A 195 -13.26 -10.99 12.06
N ASP A 196 -14.36 -11.72 12.26
CA ASP A 196 -15.52 -11.68 11.37
C ASP A 196 -16.47 -10.56 11.78
N VAL A 197 -16.18 -9.35 11.31
CA VAL A 197 -16.92 -8.12 11.62
C VAL A 197 -18.29 -8.02 10.93
N GLY A 198 -18.62 -8.97 10.04
CA GLY A 198 -19.80 -8.87 9.17
C GLY A 198 -19.73 -7.65 8.25
N ARG A 199 -20.85 -6.93 8.09
CA ARG A 199 -20.95 -5.74 7.24
C ARG A 199 -20.79 -4.46 8.05
N VAL A 200 -20.39 -3.39 7.37
CA VAL A 200 -20.46 -2.03 7.90
C VAL A 200 -21.89 -1.54 7.74
N GLN A 201 -22.59 -1.37 8.86
CA GLN A 201 -23.98 -0.90 8.91
C GLN A 201 -24.08 0.61 8.73
N ARG A 202 -23.16 1.36 9.35
CA ARG A 202 -23.12 2.82 9.29
C ARG A 202 -21.68 3.28 9.27
N ALA A 203 -21.42 4.33 8.50
CA ALA A 203 -20.13 4.97 8.45
C ALA A 203 -20.29 6.48 8.32
N GLU A 204 -19.68 7.21 9.24
CA GLU A 204 -19.74 8.67 9.29
C GLU A 204 -18.35 9.22 9.52
N ALA A 205 -18.04 10.32 8.85
CA ALA A 205 -16.81 11.03 9.06
C ALA A 205 -17.00 12.52 8.75
N ASP A 206 -16.29 13.36 9.51
CA ASP A 206 -16.11 14.77 9.25
C ASP A 206 -14.61 15.08 9.09
N LEU A 207 -14.32 16.14 8.34
CA LEU A 207 -13.00 16.75 8.20
C LEU A 207 -13.13 18.19 8.66
N ASP A 208 -12.48 18.51 9.78
CA ASP A 208 -12.58 19.84 10.41
C ASP A 208 -14.03 20.29 10.66
N GLY A 209 -14.90 19.35 11.02
CA GLY A 209 -16.33 19.59 11.29
C GLY A 209 -17.22 19.61 10.04
N ALA A 210 -16.68 19.46 8.83
CA ALA A 210 -17.46 19.33 7.61
C ALA A 210 -17.64 17.84 7.23
N PRO A 211 -18.85 17.36 6.93
CA PRO A 211 -19.06 15.94 6.59
C PRO A 211 -18.30 15.57 5.32
N VAL A 212 -17.68 14.37 5.31
CA VAL A 212 -16.96 13.84 4.15
C VAL A 212 -17.58 12.55 3.63
N ARG A 213 -17.29 12.26 2.36
CA ARG A 213 -17.77 11.05 1.71
C ARG A 213 -17.01 9.82 2.21
N VAL A 214 -17.76 8.86 2.75
CA VAL A 214 -17.25 7.53 3.07
C VAL A 214 -17.59 6.57 1.93
N LEU A 215 -16.60 5.84 1.43
CA LEU A 215 -16.77 4.82 0.41
C LEU A 215 -16.63 3.43 1.06
N LEU A 216 -17.69 2.63 1.01
CA LEU A 216 -17.70 1.25 1.44
C LEU A 216 -17.43 0.32 0.25
N GLY A 217 -16.56 -0.66 0.40
CA GLY A 217 -16.29 -1.66 -0.64
C GLY A 217 -16.28 -3.11 -0.13
N ALA A 218 -17.06 -3.96 -0.81
CA ALA A 218 -16.92 -5.42 -0.89
C ALA A 218 -17.04 -5.80 -2.39
N GLY A 219 -16.12 -6.59 -2.94
CA GLY A 219 -15.89 -6.71 -4.38
C GLY A 219 -16.82 -7.64 -5.17
N ASP A 220 -16.60 -7.70 -6.49
CA ASP A 220 -16.90 -8.87 -7.34
C ASP A 220 -15.57 -9.51 -7.83
N PRO A 221 -15.44 -10.86 -7.88
CA PRO A 221 -14.19 -11.59 -8.19
C PRO A 221 -13.91 -11.68 -9.71
N PRO A 222 -12.66 -11.98 -10.17
CA PRO A 222 -11.62 -12.74 -9.48
C PRO A 222 -10.28 -12.00 -9.22
N ALA A 223 -9.51 -12.60 -8.30
CA ALA A 223 -8.11 -12.34 -7.96
C ALA A 223 -7.77 -11.15 -7.04
N SER A 224 -8.21 -11.25 -5.77
CA SER A 224 -7.56 -10.69 -4.57
C SER A 224 -7.54 -9.15 -4.39
N GLY A 225 -8.29 -8.71 -3.38
CA GLY A 225 -8.22 -7.41 -2.72
C GLY A 225 -9.29 -7.36 -1.62
N GLY A 226 -8.90 -7.55 -0.36
CA GLY A 226 -9.82 -7.70 0.78
C GLY A 226 -10.75 -6.50 1.02
N PRO A 227 -11.75 -6.63 1.92
CA PRO A 227 -12.74 -5.59 2.17
C PRO A 227 -12.07 -4.33 2.74
N ALA A 228 -12.46 -3.17 2.21
CA ALA A 228 -11.88 -1.89 2.60
C ALA A 228 -12.94 -0.80 2.67
N VAL A 229 -12.91 -0.03 3.75
CA VAL A 229 -13.57 1.27 3.88
C VAL A 229 -12.55 2.35 3.55
N LYS A 230 -12.80 3.13 2.50
CA LYS A 230 -11.96 4.26 2.13
C LYS A 230 -12.68 5.57 2.42
N ILE A 231 -12.05 6.42 3.23
CA ILE A 231 -12.51 7.77 3.51
C ILE A 231 -11.66 8.75 2.71
N ARG A 232 -12.29 9.65 1.95
CA ARG A 232 -11.58 10.58 1.06
C ARG A 232 -12.00 12.02 1.35
N ALA A 233 -11.01 12.88 1.53
CA ALA A 233 -11.24 14.31 1.63
C ALA A 233 -11.81 14.89 0.32
N PRO A 234 -12.74 15.86 0.37
CA PRO A 234 -13.29 16.52 -0.80
C PRO A 234 -12.21 17.32 -1.58
N GLY A 235 -12.32 17.39 -2.91
CA GLY A 235 -11.50 18.27 -3.76
C GLY A 235 -10.21 17.70 -4.35
N ARG A 236 -9.78 16.49 -3.98
CA ARG A 236 -8.64 15.79 -4.64
C ARG A 236 -9.14 14.72 -5.62
N GLU A 237 -9.73 15.13 -6.74
CA GLU A 237 -9.88 14.22 -7.89
C GLU A 237 -8.53 14.07 -8.60
N ARG A 238 -7.97 12.85 -8.60
CA ARG A 238 -6.69 12.58 -9.23
C ARG A 238 -6.88 12.33 -10.74
N LYS A 239 -6.27 13.17 -11.58
CA LYS A 239 -6.00 12.81 -12.98
C LYS A 239 -4.88 11.76 -13.03
N ALA A 240 -5.07 10.72 -13.83
CA ALA A 240 -4.03 9.72 -14.09
C ALA A 240 -2.82 10.40 -14.77
N ALA A 241 -1.61 10.17 -14.26
CA ALA A 241 -0.39 10.81 -14.77
C ALA A 241 0.16 10.08 -16.02
N PRO A 242 0.76 10.81 -16.98
CA PRO A 242 1.39 10.22 -18.15
C PRO A 242 2.65 9.39 -17.79
N ALA A 243 2.94 8.39 -18.63
CA ALA A 243 4.07 7.49 -18.45
C ALA A 243 5.42 8.23 -18.62
N GLN A 244 6.34 8.09 -17.66
CA GLN A 244 7.71 8.59 -17.80
C GLN A 244 8.57 7.69 -18.72
N PRO A 245 9.70 8.16 -19.28
CA PRO A 245 10.62 7.37 -20.10
C PRO A 245 11.48 6.38 -19.29
N ARG A 246 11.95 5.32 -19.94
CA ARG A 246 12.68 4.16 -19.38
C ARG A 246 14.15 4.46 -19.11
N ASP A 247 14.68 3.93 -18.02
CA ASP A 247 16.13 3.85 -17.77
C ASP A 247 16.54 2.38 -17.60
N PRO A 248 17.19 1.77 -18.60
CA PRO A 248 17.64 0.37 -18.58
C PRO A 248 18.64 0.06 -17.45
N GLU A 249 19.39 1.06 -16.99
CA GLU A 249 20.42 0.87 -15.97
C GLU A 249 19.82 0.68 -14.58
N THR A 250 18.73 1.40 -14.30
CA THR A 250 17.92 1.22 -13.09
C THR A 250 17.36 -0.21 -12.99
N GLU A 251 16.81 -0.76 -14.08
CA GLU A 251 16.26 -2.13 -14.07
C GLU A 251 17.35 -3.19 -13.82
N LYS A 252 18.54 -3.00 -14.41
CA LYS A 252 19.68 -3.90 -14.18
C LYS A 252 20.11 -3.91 -12.71
N ARG A 253 20.16 -2.75 -12.06
CA ARG A 253 20.56 -2.61 -10.64
C ARG A 253 19.53 -3.20 -9.68
N LEU A 254 18.24 -3.03 -9.97
CA LEU A 254 17.17 -3.63 -9.18
C LEU A 254 17.19 -5.17 -9.21
N ARG A 255 17.64 -5.78 -10.32
CA ARG A 255 17.89 -7.24 -10.37
C ARG A 255 19.06 -7.66 -9.48
N ALA A 256 20.15 -6.90 -9.51
CA ALA A 256 21.32 -7.19 -8.70
C ALA A 256 21.05 -7.10 -7.18
N LEU A 257 20.10 -6.24 -6.78
CA LEU A 257 19.69 -6.08 -5.38
C LEU A 257 18.55 -7.03 -4.94
N GLY A 258 18.11 -7.94 -5.81
CA GLY A 258 17.04 -8.89 -5.52
C GLY A 258 15.64 -8.29 -5.42
N TYR A 259 15.48 -7.00 -5.77
CA TYR A 259 14.17 -6.31 -5.72
C TYR A 259 13.27 -6.70 -6.89
N ILE A 260 13.83 -7.09 -8.03
CA ILE A 260 13.11 -7.70 -9.16
C ILE A 260 13.87 -8.92 -9.64
N GLN A 261 13.14 -10.00 -9.93
CA GLN A 261 13.69 -11.18 -10.60
C GLN A 261 13.56 -11.01 -12.13
#